data_AF-A0AA43A0X0-F1
#
_entry.id   AF-A0AA43A0X0-F1
#
_cell.length_a   1.000
_cell.length_b   1.000
_cell.length_c   1.000
_cell.angle_alpha   90.00
_cell.angle_beta   90.00
_cell.angle_gamma   90.00
#
_symmetry.space_group_name_H-M   'P 1'
#
loop_
_entity.id
_entity.type
_entity.pdbx_description
1 polymer ?
#
loop_
_entity_poly.entity_id
_entity_poly.type
_entity_poly.pdbx_seq_one_letter_code
_entity_poly.pdbx_strand_id
1 'polypeptide(L)'
;MTCKLTMTLISEHQEGNCGEDWKYDLDVKVFHEGLKGEGQVSVPKHTLESGPVKTPFGSPEPLVVFKGECLTELLVRMQLTATEVDLFVNDVGKASKDIRIACPGPRADKVTKEVDIAAGVRESPAILNKNSVFTVRVRFTLTCD
;
A
#
# COMPACT_ATOMS: atom_id res chain seq x y z
N MET A 1 17.11 -9.43 -19.47
CA MET A 1 15.75 -8.88 -19.67
C MET A 1 15.56 -7.82 -18.61
N THR A 2 15.34 -6.57 -19.04
CA THR A 2 15.22 -5.44 -18.11
C THR A 2 13.76 -5.20 -17.82
N CYS A 3 13.40 -5.19 -16.54
CA CYS A 3 12.03 -5.05 -16.11
C CYS A 3 11.84 -3.81 -15.27
N LYS A 4 10.63 -3.28 -15.30
CA LYS A 4 10.17 -2.11 -14.56
C LYS A 4 8.93 -2.50 -13.77
N LEU A 5 9.00 -2.37 -12.44
CA LEU A 5 7.87 -2.57 -11.54
C LEU A 5 7.29 -1.20 -11.15
N THR A 6 6.02 -0.99 -11.48
CA THR A 6 5.28 0.23 -11.12
C THR A 6 4.18 -0.11 -10.13
N MET A 7 4.11 0.64 -9.04
CA MET A 7 3.07 0.61 -8.03
C MET A 7 2.03 1.70 -8.30
N THR A 8 0.76 1.39 -8.09
CA THR A 8 -0.36 2.35 -8.19
C THR A 8 -1.34 2.08 -7.07
N LEU A 9 -1.75 3.14 -6.35
CA LEU A 9 -2.86 3.04 -5.41
C LEU A 9 -4.18 3.02 -6.20
N ILE A 10 -5.04 2.04 -5.91
CA ILE A 10 -6.29 1.82 -6.66
C ILE A 10 -7.49 2.31 -5.88
N SER A 11 -7.53 2.00 -4.58
CA SER A 11 -8.61 2.43 -3.70
C SER A 11 -8.16 2.43 -2.25
N GLU A 12 -8.89 3.19 -1.45
CA GLU A 12 -8.79 3.21 0.00
C GLU A 12 -10.18 3.05 0.60
N HIS A 13 -10.21 2.53 1.82
CA HIS A 13 -11.44 2.22 2.53
C HIS A 13 -11.12 2.09 4.01
N GLN A 14 -12.08 2.46 4.86
CA GLN A 14 -12.03 2.13 6.28
C GLN A 14 -13.38 1.58 6.74
N GLU A 15 -13.32 0.64 7.67
CA GLU A 15 -14.49 0.08 8.35
C GLU A 15 -14.28 0.14 9.86
N GLY A 16 -15.25 0.71 10.57
CA GLY A 16 -15.21 0.89 12.02
C GLY A 16 -15.64 2.28 12.46
N ASN A 17 -15.26 2.65 13.69
CA ASN A 17 -15.74 3.86 14.37
C ASN A 17 -14.63 4.67 15.07
N CYS A 18 -13.35 4.53 14.70
CA CYS A 18 -12.26 5.32 15.27
C CYS A 18 -12.36 6.81 14.91
N GLY A 19 -12.95 7.13 13.77
CA GLY A 19 -13.03 8.49 13.26
C GLY A 19 -13.05 8.49 11.74
N GLU A 20 -13.03 9.69 11.17
CA GLU A 20 -13.12 9.90 9.72
C GLU A 20 -11.93 10.68 9.17
N ASP A 21 -11.01 11.13 10.02
CA ASP A 21 -9.87 11.93 9.61
C ASP A 21 -8.64 11.04 9.45
N TRP A 22 -8.32 10.67 8.21
CA TRP A 22 -7.30 9.65 7.93
C TRP A 22 -6.12 10.21 7.15
N LYS A 23 -4.93 9.70 7.45
CA LYS A 23 -3.73 9.78 6.59
C LYS A 23 -3.02 8.43 6.59
N TYR A 24 -2.17 8.19 5.59
CA TYR A 24 -1.35 6.98 5.60
C TYR A 24 -0.06 7.11 4.79
N ASP A 25 0.89 6.27 5.17
CA ASP A 25 2.13 6.02 4.44
C ASP A 25 2.16 4.57 3.99
N LEU A 26 2.52 4.34 2.72
CA LEU A 26 2.78 3.02 2.16
C LEU A 26 4.24 2.95 1.69
N ASP A 27 5.04 2.21 2.42
CA ASP A 27 6.41 1.88 2.06
C ASP A 27 6.46 0.55 1.29
N VAL A 28 7.26 0.50 0.24
CA VAL A 28 7.47 -0.71 -0.56
C VAL A 28 8.95 -0.96 -0.75
N LYS A 29 9.35 -2.22 -0.55
CA LYS A 29 10.70 -2.72 -0.82
C LYS A 29 10.63 -3.93 -1.75
N VAL A 30 11.48 -3.93 -2.76
CA VAL A 30 11.55 -4.97 -3.80
C VAL A 30 12.86 -5.72 -3.65
N PHE A 31 12.76 -7.03 -3.54
CA PHE A 31 13.88 -7.94 -3.34
C PHE A 31 14.01 -8.94 -4.47
N HIS A 32 15.24 -9.15 -4.90
CA HIS A 32 15.67 -10.21 -5.80
C HIS A 32 17.16 -10.46 -5.49
N GLU A 33 17.47 -11.52 -4.76
CA GLU A 33 18.83 -11.77 -4.24
C GLU A 33 19.41 -10.58 -3.45
N GLY A 34 18.58 -9.94 -2.64
CA GLY A 34 18.87 -8.71 -1.91
C GLY A 34 17.90 -7.58 -2.24
N LEU A 35 18.03 -6.42 -1.58
CA LEU A 35 17.20 -5.25 -1.86
C LEU A 35 17.61 -4.65 -3.21
N LYS A 36 16.65 -4.48 -4.12
CA LYS A 36 16.89 -3.96 -5.48
C LYS A 36 16.12 -2.68 -5.80
N GLY A 37 15.12 -2.35 -5.01
CA GLY A 37 14.35 -1.13 -5.18
C GLY A 37 13.48 -0.84 -3.97
N GLU A 38 13.13 0.42 -3.80
CA GLU A 38 12.21 0.87 -2.78
C GLU A 38 11.44 2.09 -3.26
N GLY A 39 10.32 2.37 -2.61
CA GLY A 39 9.52 3.55 -2.87
C GLY A 39 8.52 3.77 -1.75
N GLN A 40 8.05 5.01 -1.63
CA GLN A 40 7.10 5.41 -0.61
C GLN A 40 6.03 6.30 -1.25
N VAL A 41 4.78 6.10 -0.84
CA VAL A 41 3.68 7.03 -1.11
C VAL A 41 3.08 7.46 0.21
N SER A 42 2.93 8.78 0.39
CA SER A 42 2.30 9.39 1.56
C SER A 42 1.03 10.11 1.11
N VAL A 43 -0.10 9.75 1.70
CA VAL A 43 -1.39 10.41 1.47
C VAL A 43 -1.71 11.28 2.69
N PRO A 44 -1.90 12.60 2.50
CA PRO A 44 -2.11 13.54 3.60
C PRO A 44 -3.47 13.31 4.28
N LYS A 45 -3.69 14.04 5.39
CA LYS A 45 -4.97 14.03 6.11
C LYS A 45 -6.11 14.35 5.14
N HIS A 46 -7.13 13.51 5.16
CA HIS A 46 -8.37 13.70 4.42
C HIS A 46 -9.53 13.00 5.14
N THR A 47 -10.75 13.36 4.78
CA THR A 47 -11.94 12.75 5.35
C THR A 47 -12.30 11.47 4.60
N LEU A 48 -12.33 10.34 5.31
CA LEU A 48 -12.75 9.04 4.83
C LEU A 48 -13.74 8.39 5.82
N GLU A 49 -15.02 8.52 5.47
CA GLU A 49 -16.14 7.91 6.21
C GLU A 49 -16.08 6.38 6.17
N SER A 50 -16.71 5.77 7.17
CA SER A 50 -16.78 4.31 7.34
C SER A 50 -17.70 3.69 6.30
N GLY A 51 -17.23 2.64 5.62
CA GLY A 51 -18.03 1.85 4.68
C GLY A 51 -17.64 1.97 3.21
N PRO A 52 -17.75 3.14 2.54
CA PRO A 52 -17.53 3.22 1.10
C PRO A 52 -16.06 2.98 0.72
N VAL A 53 -15.86 2.28 -0.39
CA VAL A 53 -14.55 2.21 -1.07
C VAL A 53 -14.41 3.45 -1.95
N LYS A 54 -13.36 4.24 -1.74
CA LYS A 54 -13.09 5.47 -2.49
C LYS A 54 -11.79 5.35 -3.27
N THR A 55 -11.64 6.15 -4.31
CA THR A 55 -10.34 6.37 -4.96
C THR A 55 -9.37 7.04 -3.99
N PRO A 56 -8.06 6.75 -4.04
CA PRO A 56 -7.09 7.34 -3.13
C PRO A 56 -7.13 8.87 -3.17
N PHE A 57 -7.16 9.50 -1.99
CA PHE A 57 -7.18 10.95 -1.89
C PHE A 57 -6.00 11.60 -2.63
N GLY A 58 -6.29 12.64 -3.42
CA GLY A 58 -5.31 13.31 -4.26
C GLY A 58 -4.86 12.53 -5.51
N SER A 59 -5.30 11.28 -5.68
CA SER A 59 -4.92 10.39 -6.79
C SER A 59 -3.41 10.37 -7.06
N PRO A 60 -2.58 9.86 -6.12
CA PRO A 60 -1.13 9.88 -6.26
C PRO A 60 -0.66 9.23 -7.56
N GLU A 61 0.33 9.84 -8.21
CA GLU A 61 0.87 9.29 -9.47
C GLU A 61 1.48 7.90 -9.26
N PRO A 62 1.41 7.02 -10.27
CA PRO A 62 2.09 5.73 -10.24
C PRO A 62 3.60 5.87 -9.95
N LEU A 63 4.10 5.09 -8.99
CA LEU A 63 5.49 5.12 -8.58
C LEU A 63 6.27 3.94 -9.14
N VAL A 64 7.43 4.19 -9.75
CA VAL A 64 8.35 3.14 -10.17
C VAL A 64 9.18 2.69 -8.96
N VAL A 65 8.95 1.47 -8.49
CA VAL A 65 9.58 0.93 -7.26
C VAL A 65 10.75 0.01 -7.55
N PHE A 66 10.94 -0.40 -8.81
CA PHE A 66 12.09 -1.18 -9.25
C PHE A 66 12.31 -1.02 -10.75
N LYS A 67 13.58 -0.95 -11.16
CA LYS A 67 14.01 -1.09 -12.55
C LYS A 67 15.32 -1.87 -12.58
N GLY A 68 15.36 -3.01 -13.26
CA GLY A 68 16.54 -3.86 -13.31
C GLY A 68 16.26 -5.23 -13.89
N GLU A 69 17.22 -6.13 -13.79
CA GLU A 69 17.06 -7.50 -14.28
C GLU A 69 16.09 -8.30 -13.42
N CYS A 70 15.18 -9.02 -14.09
CA CYS A 70 14.24 -9.93 -13.46
C CYS A 70 14.36 -11.27 -14.18
N LEU A 71 14.86 -12.29 -13.49
CA LEU A 71 15.09 -13.61 -14.10
C LEU A 71 14.04 -14.64 -13.68
N THR A 72 13.54 -14.57 -12.45
CA THR A 72 12.62 -15.57 -11.88
C THR A 72 11.42 -14.91 -11.21
N GLU A 73 11.63 -14.26 -10.08
CA GLU A 73 10.58 -13.57 -9.32
C GLU A 73 11.13 -12.39 -8.52
N LEU A 74 10.23 -11.44 -8.25
CA LEU A 74 10.44 -10.35 -7.31
C LEU A 74 9.63 -10.61 -6.04
N LEU A 75 10.27 -10.49 -4.88
CA LEU A 75 9.58 -10.40 -3.59
C LEU A 75 9.32 -8.93 -3.30
N VAL A 76 8.05 -8.56 -3.12
CA VAL A 76 7.64 -7.20 -2.78
C VAL A 76 7.12 -7.20 -1.36
N ARG A 77 7.75 -6.44 -0.48
CA ARG A 77 7.32 -6.20 0.89
C ARG A 77 6.69 -4.82 0.98
N MET A 78 5.45 -4.78 1.45
CA MET A 78 4.69 -3.56 1.70
C MET A 78 4.57 -3.34 3.20
N GLN A 79 4.67 -2.10 3.64
CA GLN A 79 4.39 -1.68 5.00
C GLN A 79 3.43 -0.49 4.97
N LEU A 80 2.24 -0.68 5.53
CA LEU A 80 1.22 0.35 5.66
C LEU A 80 1.26 0.92 7.08
N THR A 81 1.32 2.23 7.19
CA THR A 81 1.07 2.97 8.44
C THR A 81 -0.16 3.83 8.23
N ALA A 82 -1.30 3.44 8.78
CA ALA A 82 -2.54 4.22 8.76
C ALA A 82 -2.67 5.00 10.07
N THR A 83 -3.10 6.25 9.98
CA THR A 83 -3.26 7.13 11.14
C THR A 83 -4.63 7.79 11.09
N GLU A 84 -5.43 7.57 12.13
CA GLU A 84 -6.57 8.42 12.45
C GLU A 84 -6.00 9.70 13.14
N VAL A 85 -6.38 10.87 12.63
CA VAL A 85 -5.81 12.16 12.99
C VAL A 85 -6.78 12.97 13.85
N ASP A 86 -6.65 12.72 15.14
CA ASP A 86 -7.34 13.43 16.20
C ASP A 86 -6.71 14.78 16.59
N LEU A 87 -7.49 15.59 17.31
CA LEU A 87 -7.06 16.89 17.86
C LEU A 87 -5.96 16.77 18.92
N PHE A 88 -5.89 15.66 19.66
CA PHE A 88 -5.01 15.51 20.82
C PHE A 88 -4.00 14.35 20.69
N VAL A 89 -4.46 13.16 20.28
CA VAL A 89 -3.61 11.96 20.19
C VAL A 89 -3.98 11.19 18.93
N ASN A 90 -3.07 11.12 17.97
CA ASN A 90 -3.29 10.33 16.76
C ASN A 90 -3.29 8.83 17.07
N ASP A 91 -4.21 8.10 16.44
CA ASP A 91 -4.29 6.65 16.56
C ASP A 91 -3.66 5.96 15.35
N VAL A 92 -2.67 5.13 15.61
CA VAL A 92 -1.80 4.57 14.56
C VAL A 92 -1.96 3.05 14.46
N GLY A 93 -2.31 2.59 13.26
CA GLY A 93 -2.30 1.19 12.87
C GLY A 93 -1.15 0.90 11.91
N LYS A 94 -0.51 -0.27 12.06
CA LYS A 94 0.58 -0.71 11.17
C LYS A 94 0.32 -2.13 10.68
N ALA A 95 0.62 -2.37 9.41
CA ALA A 95 0.57 -3.69 8.81
C ALA A 95 1.73 -3.90 7.83
N SER A 96 2.13 -5.16 7.68
CA SER A 96 3.13 -5.56 6.68
C SER A 96 2.55 -6.69 5.84
N LYS A 97 2.83 -6.71 4.54
CA LYS A 97 2.42 -7.78 3.64
C LYS A 97 3.44 -8.02 2.55
N ASP A 98 3.76 -9.29 2.34
CA ASP A 98 4.68 -9.73 1.31
C ASP A 98 3.89 -10.37 0.15
N ILE A 99 4.27 -10.06 -1.08
CA ILE A 99 3.80 -10.75 -2.29
C ILE A 99 4.97 -11.15 -3.16
N ARG A 100 4.79 -12.21 -3.96
CA ARG A 100 5.73 -12.59 -5.01
C ARG A 100 5.13 -12.29 -6.37
N ILE A 101 5.92 -11.71 -7.26
CA ILE A 101 5.54 -11.42 -8.64
C ILE A 101 6.54 -12.16 -9.54
N ALA A 102 6.07 -13.17 -10.26
CA ALA A 102 6.88 -13.87 -11.25
C ALA A 102 7.25 -12.91 -12.38
N CYS A 103 8.51 -12.97 -12.82
CA CYS A 103 8.95 -12.22 -13.99
C CYS A 103 8.17 -12.73 -15.21
N PRO A 104 7.69 -11.84 -16.10
CA PRO A 104 7.16 -12.22 -17.38
C PRO A 104 8.18 -13.10 -18.12
N GLY A 105 7.75 -14.28 -18.58
CA GLY A 105 8.61 -15.12 -19.41
C GLY A 105 8.84 -14.51 -20.80
N PRO A 106 9.66 -15.13 -21.66
CA PRO A 106 10.05 -14.59 -22.98
C PRO A 106 8.92 -14.30 -23.99
N ARG A 107 7.66 -14.58 -23.64
CA ARG A 107 6.47 -14.44 -24.49
C ARG A 107 5.40 -13.51 -23.90
N ALA A 108 5.65 -12.94 -22.72
CA ALA A 108 4.72 -12.03 -22.07
C ALA A 108 5.47 -10.77 -21.69
N ASP A 109 4.93 -9.60 -22.04
CA ASP A 109 5.63 -8.33 -21.83
C ASP A 109 5.19 -7.66 -20.51
N LYS A 110 4.13 -8.19 -19.87
CA LYS A 110 3.49 -7.58 -18.70
C LYS A 110 2.86 -8.60 -17.76
N VAL A 111 3.06 -8.40 -16.46
CA VAL A 111 2.34 -9.05 -15.35
C VAL A 111 1.69 -7.98 -14.48
N THR A 112 0.45 -8.19 -14.06
CA THR A 112 -0.29 -7.28 -13.16
C THR A 112 -0.79 -8.04 -11.95
N LYS A 113 -0.58 -7.46 -10.76
CA LYS A 113 -1.03 -8.03 -9.49
C LYS A 113 -1.69 -6.95 -8.64
N GLU A 114 -2.94 -7.18 -8.24
CA GLU A 114 -3.63 -6.35 -7.26
C GLU A 114 -3.65 -7.04 -5.90
N VAL A 115 -3.50 -6.26 -4.84
CA VAL A 115 -3.42 -6.75 -3.47
C VAL A 115 -3.98 -5.72 -2.50
N ASP A 116 -4.73 -6.20 -1.51
CA ASP A 116 -5.18 -5.40 -0.38
C ASP A 116 -4.19 -5.53 0.79
N ILE A 117 -3.83 -4.43 1.42
CA ILE A 117 -3.12 -4.36 2.71
C ILE A 117 -3.99 -3.59 3.69
N ALA A 118 -4.18 -4.16 4.89
CA ALA A 118 -5.10 -3.64 5.88
C ALA A 118 -4.42 -3.50 7.24
N ALA A 119 -4.58 -2.36 7.89
CA ALA A 119 -4.06 -2.05 9.21
C ALA A 119 -5.21 -1.83 10.20
N GLY A 120 -5.16 -2.54 11.33
CA GLY A 120 -6.06 -2.29 12.45
C GLY A 120 -5.61 -1.07 13.25
N VAL A 121 -6.53 -0.18 13.55
CA VAL A 121 -6.34 1.08 14.28
C VAL A 121 -7.29 1.05 15.49
N ARG A 122 -6.81 1.48 16.66
CA ARG A 122 -7.58 1.47 17.90
C ARG A 122 -7.52 2.86 18.53
N GLU A 123 -8.67 3.36 18.98
CA GLU A 123 -8.77 4.70 19.56
C GLU A 123 -8.02 4.82 20.90
N SER A 124 -7.38 5.98 21.12
CA SER A 124 -6.70 6.35 22.36
C SER A 124 -7.43 7.49 23.08
N PRO A 125 -7.76 7.36 24.38
CA PRO A 125 -7.46 6.23 25.24
C PRO A 125 -8.37 5.03 24.96
N ALA A 126 -7.78 3.83 25.06
CA ALA A 126 -8.40 2.53 24.75
C ALA A 126 -9.70 2.17 25.52
N ILE A 127 -10.15 3.04 26.43
CA ILE A 127 -11.33 2.92 27.29
C ILE A 127 -12.62 2.99 26.46
N LEU A 128 -12.59 3.69 25.33
CA LEU A 128 -13.74 3.89 24.44
C LEU A 128 -14.01 2.69 23.52
N ASN A 129 -13.11 1.70 23.45
CA ASN A 129 -13.21 0.48 22.64
C ASN A 129 -13.58 0.72 21.16
N LYS A 130 -13.28 1.90 20.60
CA LYS A 130 -13.43 2.15 19.17
C LYS A 130 -12.25 1.57 18.41
N ASN A 131 -12.56 1.00 17.25
CA ASN A 131 -11.59 0.36 16.37
C ASN A 131 -11.98 0.58 14.92
N SER A 132 -10.99 0.55 14.03
CA SER A 132 -11.21 0.57 12.60
C SER A 132 -10.16 -0.24 11.86
N VAL A 133 -10.51 -0.74 10.68
CA VAL A 133 -9.59 -1.38 9.76
C VAL A 133 -9.45 -0.47 8.55
N PHE A 134 -8.26 0.09 8.36
CA PHE A 134 -7.93 0.89 7.20
C PHE A 134 -7.30 0.00 6.14
N THR A 135 -7.88 -0.02 4.94
CA THR A 135 -7.48 -0.90 3.83
C THR A 135 -7.10 -0.09 2.60
N VAL A 136 -5.96 -0.42 2.00
CA VAL A 136 -5.52 0.12 0.71
C VAL A 136 -5.40 -1.01 -0.30
N ARG A 137 -6.01 -0.83 -1.48
CA ARG A 137 -5.79 -1.69 -2.64
C ARG A 137 -4.67 -1.12 -3.49
N VAL A 138 -3.68 -1.93 -3.78
CA VAL A 138 -2.48 -1.56 -4.54
C VAL A 138 -2.38 -2.45 -5.76
N ARG A 139 -2.06 -1.86 -6.91
CA ARG A 139 -1.71 -2.58 -8.15
C ARG A 139 -0.22 -2.47 -8.40
N PHE A 140 0.40 -3.61 -8.66
CA PHE A 140 1.74 -3.72 -9.19
C PHE A 140 1.68 -4.14 -10.66
N THR A 141 2.36 -3.40 -11.52
CA THR A 141 2.53 -3.71 -12.93
C THR A 141 4.00 -3.91 -13.22
N LEU A 142 4.39 -5.14 -13.57
CA LEU A 142 5.74 -5.49 -13.99
C LEU A 142 5.76 -5.58 -15.51
N THR A 143 6.53 -4.73 -16.17
CA THR A 143 6.76 -4.77 -17.63
C THR A 143 8.21 -5.09 -17.90
N CYS A 144 8.49 -5.90 -18.92
CA CYS A 144 9.85 -6.31 -19.26
C CYS A 144 10.12 -6.11 -20.75
N ASP A 145 11.32 -5.61 -21.05
CA ASP A 145 11.88 -5.43 -22.39
C ASP A 145 13.17 -6.26 -22.55
#